data_AF-R4Z4C9-F1
#
_entry.id   AF-R4Z4C9-F1
#
_cell.length_a   1.000
_cell.length_b   1.000
_cell.length_c   1.000
_cell.angle_alpha   90.00
_cell.angle_beta   90.00
_cell.angle_gamma   90.00
#
_symmetry.space_group_name_H-M   'P 1'
#
loop_
_entity.id
_entity.type
_entity.pdbx_description
1 polymer ?
#
loop_
_entity_poly.entity_id
_entity_poly.type
_entity_poly.pdbx_seq_one_letter_code
_entity_poly.pdbx_strand_id
1 'polypeptide(L)'
;MIAEPPVSRPETCTECGFDASHWSRQDAIRTIEKAGWLTGLAVERLPGDMWLTRVDQSNGAVGDHVADLAGVVMSHRHVAETLVEAPGTDLGGIPDPPASPEVPSLNSVATLEGLDGQARRFGSVLRSVDDEQWRHTVTVGTEVLSLEWLVRKGAHEVMHHLADIARLRHRLGDVVQPVTGMVASLHASEGGVPKPSIPRADIDAGGVIGDTQAARQYHGRPWQALCLWSVEVVEAWAAEGHPIFPGAAGENLSIAGLDWATMRSGLIIEVGEMSARISAPAVPCAKNSRWFTDGDQQRLGHDVSPGRARWYAAVLTAGSIRPGDVVVVRSSA
;
A
#
# COMPACT_ATOMS: atom_id res chain seq x y z
N MET A 1 39.93 -13.19 -12.25
CA MET A 1 38.57 -13.13 -11.70
C MET A 1 38.27 -11.66 -11.46
N ILE A 2 37.55 -11.03 -12.40
CA ILE A 2 37.07 -9.65 -12.21
C ILE A 2 35.95 -9.77 -11.17
N ALA A 3 36.05 -9.06 -10.05
CA ALA A 3 34.98 -9.04 -9.06
C ALA A 3 33.71 -8.57 -9.75
N GLU A 4 32.60 -9.30 -9.58
CA GLU A 4 31.30 -8.85 -10.06
C GLU A 4 31.04 -7.45 -9.47
N PRO A 5 30.66 -6.46 -10.29
CA PRO A 5 30.37 -5.13 -9.78
C PRO A 5 29.23 -5.24 -8.75
N PRO A 6 29.30 -4.50 -7.63
CA PRO A 6 28.29 -4.59 -6.61
C PRO A 6 26.95 -4.13 -7.19
N VAL A 7 25.96 -5.02 -7.20
CA VAL A 7 24.56 -4.67 -7.47
C VAL A 7 24.15 -3.58 -6.47
N SER A 8 23.43 -2.57 -6.94
CA SER A 8 22.96 -1.44 -6.14
C SER A 8 22.35 -1.86 -4.80
N ARG A 9 22.67 -1.10 -3.75
CA ARG A 9 22.35 -1.45 -2.35
C ARG A 9 20.83 -1.49 -2.09
N PRO A 10 20.37 -2.30 -1.12
CA PRO A 10 19.00 -2.25 -0.63
C PRO A 10 18.63 -0.84 -0.15
N GLU A 11 17.48 -0.34 -0.58
CA GLU A 11 17.03 1.02 -0.31
C GLU A 11 16.21 1.11 0.98
N THR A 12 16.45 2.16 1.76
CA THR A 12 15.61 2.57 2.87
C THR A 12 15.20 4.04 2.69
N CYS A 13 13.99 4.39 3.10
CA CYS A 13 13.44 5.74 2.98
C CYS A 13 12.71 6.13 4.25
N THR A 14 13.23 7.14 4.96
CA THR A 14 12.64 7.65 6.19
C THR A 14 11.33 8.41 5.96
N GLU A 15 11.12 8.98 4.77
CA GLU A 15 9.95 9.82 4.48
C GLU A 15 8.67 9.01 4.25
N CYS A 16 8.78 7.85 3.62
CA CYS A 16 7.64 6.95 3.40
C CYS A 16 7.64 5.74 4.35
N GLY A 17 8.77 5.47 5.04
CA GLY A 17 8.96 4.31 5.91
C GLY A 17 9.33 3.03 5.16
N PHE A 18 9.76 3.14 3.89
CA PHE A 18 10.13 1.98 3.10
C PHE A 18 11.47 1.41 3.54
N ASP A 19 11.55 0.09 3.63
CA ASP A 19 12.79 -0.66 3.83
C ASP A 19 12.75 -1.90 2.93
N ALA A 20 13.62 -1.95 1.94
CA ALA A 20 13.68 -3.01 0.94
C ALA A 20 13.82 -4.42 1.54
N SER A 21 14.39 -4.56 2.74
CA SER A 21 14.57 -5.85 3.41
C SER A 21 13.26 -6.50 3.83
N HIS A 22 12.19 -5.71 4.01
CA HIS A 22 10.85 -6.21 4.33
C HIS A 22 10.08 -6.70 3.10
N TRP A 23 10.62 -6.54 1.89
CA TRP A 23 9.92 -6.82 0.65
C TRP A 23 10.52 -8.04 -0.06
N SER A 24 9.73 -9.11 -0.14
CA SER A 24 10.03 -10.17 -1.08
C SER A 24 9.88 -9.68 -2.52
N ARG A 25 10.56 -10.35 -3.46
CA ARG A 25 10.38 -10.12 -4.90
C ARG A 25 8.90 -10.13 -5.29
N GLN A 26 8.16 -11.11 -4.77
CA GLN A 26 6.73 -11.27 -5.08
C GLN A 26 5.90 -10.12 -4.51
N ASP A 27 6.18 -9.66 -3.28
CA ASP A 27 5.48 -8.52 -2.67
C ASP A 27 5.69 -7.24 -3.47
N ALA A 28 6.92 -7.01 -3.94
CA ALA A 28 7.27 -5.87 -4.77
C ALA A 28 6.53 -5.90 -6.12
N ILE A 29 6.59 -7.01 -6.85
CA ILE A 29 5.87 -7.19 -8.14
C ILE A 29 4.37 -6.94 -7.96
N ARG A 30 3.73 -7.55 -6.94
CA ARG A 30 2.28 -7.39 -6.71
C ARG A 30 1.88 -5.98 -6.33
N THR A 31 2.81 -5.20 -5.77
CA THR A 31 2.55 -3.82 -5.38
C THR A 31 2.65 -2.90 -6.59
N ILE A 32 3.63 -3.12 -7.47
CA ILE A 32 3.72 -2.46 -8.77
C ILE A 32 2.45 -2.73 -9.59
N GLU A 33 2.00 -3.99 -9.68
CA GLU A 33 0.76 -4.38 -10.38
C GLU A 33 -0.48 -3.67 -9.82
N LYS A 34 -0.44 -3.21 -8.56
CA LYS A 34 -1.52 -2.52 -7.87
C LYS A 34 -1.34 -1.00 -7.83
N ALA A 35 -0.31 -0.44 -8.46
CA ALA A 35 0.00 1.00 -8.38
C ALA A 35 -1.20 1.88 -8.76
N GLY A 36 -1.88 1.58 -9.88
CA GLY A 36 -3.07 2.31 -10.30
C GLY A 36 -4.22 2.25 -9.29
N TRP A 37 -4.52 1.05 -8.77
CA TRP A 37 -5.59 0.86 -7.78
C TRP A 37 -5.27 1.56 -6.44
N LEU A 38 -4.04 1.43 -5.93
CA LEU A 38 -3.61 2.08 -4.70
C LEU A 38 -3.64 3.61 -4.84
N THR A 39 -3.20 4.13 -5.98
CA THR A 39 -3.20 5.57 -6.25
C THR A 39 -4.62 6.12 -6.38
N GLY A 40 -5.52 5.36 -7.04
CA GLY A 40 -6.95 5.69 -7.09
C GLY A 40 -7.58 5.81 -5.70
N LEU A 41 -7.21 4.92 -4.76
CA LEU A 41 -7.64 5.01 -3.37
C LEU A 41 -7.05 6.22 -2.63
N ALA A 42 -5.79 6.58 -2.91
CA ALA A 42 -5.12 7.72 -2.29
C ALA A 42 -5.72 9.07 -2.69
N VAL A 43 -6.28 9.16 -3.91
CA VAL A 43 -6.97 10.37 -4.42
C VAL A 43 -8.49 10.25 -4.35
N GLU A 44 -9.00 9.20 -3.71
CA GLU A 44 -10.44 8.98 -3.59
C GLU A 44 -11.10 10.14 -2.82
N ARG A 45 -12.25 10.60 -3.35
CA ARG A 45 -13.04 11.73 -2.84
C ARG A 45 -12.28 13.05 -2.78
N LEU A 46 -11.14 13.17 -3.47
CA LEU A 46 -10.44 14.44 -3.60
C LEU A 46 -11.30 15.41 -4.46
N PRO A 47 -11.58 16.63 -3.98
CA PRO A 47 -12.20 17.67 -4.79
C PRO A 47 -11.43 17.94 -6.08
N GLY A 48 -12.14 18.15 -7.19
CA GLY A 48 -11.51 18.30 -8.51
C GLY A 48 -10.61 19.53 -8.64
N ASP A 49 -10.89 20.60 -7.90
CA ASP A 49 -10.04 21.80 -7.79
C ASP A 49 -8.72 21.51 -7.06
N MET A 50 -8.73 20.64 -6.05
CA MET A 50 -7.53 20.22 -5.34
C MET A 50 -6.58 19.36 -6.18
N TRP A 51 -7.07 18.65 -7.21
CA TRP A 51 -6.23 17.84 -8.10
C TRP A 51 -5.10 18.63 -8.77
N LEU A 52 -5.38 19.87 -9.17
CA LEU A 52 -4.45 20.75 -9.89
C LEU A 52 -3.86 21.86 -9.01
N THR A 53 -4.28 21.94 -7.75
CA THR A 53 -3.81 22.98 -6.85
C THR A 53 -2.36 22.68 -6.45
N ARG A 54 -1.45 23.55 -6.86
CA ARG A 54 -0.04 23.51 -6.44
C ARG A 54 0.11 24.14 -5.07
N VAL A 55 0.69 23.40 -4.14
CA VAL A 55 0.91 23.92 -2.78
C VAL A 55 2.14 24.83 -2.71
N ASP A 56 3.20 24.51 -3.46
CA ASP A 56 4.35 25.38 -3.71
C ASP A 56 5.13 24.92 -4.97
N GLN A 57 6.21 25.63 -5.31
CA GLN A 57 7.05 25.34 -6.48
C GLN A 57 7.80 23.99 -6.39
N SER A 58 8.08 23.49 -5.18
CA SER A 58 8.87 22.29 -4.94
C SER A 58 8.05 20.99 -4.87
N ASN A 59 6.78 21.05 -4.49
CA ASN A 59 5.97 19.86 -4.22
C ASN A 59 4.94 19.53 -5.31
N GLY A 60 4.68 20.45 -6.24
CA GLY A 60 3.70 20.23 -7.31
C GLY A 60 2.25 20.12 -6.83
N ALA A 61 1.38 19.64 -7.71
CA ALA A 61 -0.03 19.31 -7.43
C ALA A 61 -0.22 17.78 -7.29
N VAL A 62 -1.34 17.33 -6.71
CA VAL A 62 -1.63 15.89 -6.58
C VAL A 62 -1.59 15.18 -7.95
N GLY A 63 -2.11 15.81 -9.00
CA GLY A 63 -2.05 15.28 -10.36
C GLY A 63 -0.64 15.11 -10.91
N ASP A 64 0.31 15.96 -10.49
CA ASP A 64 1.71 15.84 -10.90
C ASP A 64 2.33 14.54 -10.35
N HIS A 65 2.02 14.18 -9.09
CA HIS A 65 2.51 12.95 -8.46
C HIS A 65 1.95 11.68 -9.11
N VAL A 66 0.68 11.71 -9.53
CA VAL A 66 0.09 10.56 -10.24
C VAL A 66 0.73 10.40 -11.63
N ALA A 67 0.97 11.52 -12.33
CA ALA A 67 1.63 11.52 -13.63
C ALA A 67 3.10 11.09 -13.53
N ASP A 68 3.82 11.56 -12.51
CA ASP A 68 5.21 11.19 -12.25
C ASP A 68 5.35 9.69 -11.98
N LEU A 69 4.51 9.14 -11.10
CA LEU A 69 4.48 7.70 -10.85
C LEU A 69 4.21 6.89 -12.13
N ALA A 70 3.33 7.35 -13.01
CA ALA A 70 3.08 6.70 -14.29
C ALA A 70 4.33 6.70 -15.20
N GLY A 71 5.05 7.83 -15.22
CA GLY A 71 6.33 7.97 -15.92
C GLY A 71 7.42 7.06 -15.34
N VAL A 72 7.55 7.01 -14.02
CA VAL A 72 8.50 6.15 -13.29
C VAL A 72 8.22 4.67 -13.56
N VAL A 73 6.95 4.23 -13.47
CA VAL A 73 6.56 2.84 -13.77
C VAL A 73 6.86 2.48 -15.23
N MET A 74 6.61 3.40 -16.17
CA MET A 74 6.96 3.22 -17.57
C MET A 74 8.48 3.09 -17.76
N SER A 75 9.27 3.98 -17.15
CA SER A 75 10.74 3.96 -17.23
C SER A 75 11.32 2.70 -16.63
N HIS A 76 10.85 2.26 -15.46
CA HIS A 76 11.25 0.99 -14.86
C HIS A 76 10.88 -0.20 -15.75
N ARG A 77 9.71 -0.19 -16.41
CA ARG A 77 9.39 -1.24 -17.38
C ARG A 77 10.42 -1.29 -18.51
N HIS A 78 10.79 -0.14 -19.07
CA HIS A 78 11.77 -0.09 -20.15
C HIS A 78 13.14 -0.63 -19.71
N VAL A 79 13.60 -0.30 -18.50
CA VAL A 79 14.82 -0.87 -17.93
C VAL A 79 14.68 -2.39 -17.76
N ALA A 80 13.53 -2.88 -17.32
CA ALA A 80 13.27 -4.31 -17.16
C ALA A 80 13.24 -5.06 -18.51
N GLU A 81 12.65 -4.47 -19.54
CA GLU A 81 12.66 -4.99 -20.91
C GLU A 81 14.11 -5.10 -21.41
N THR A 82 14.93 -4.06 -21.23
CA THR A 82 16.36 -4.09 -21.59
C THR A 82 17.13 -5.16 -20.80
N LEU A 83 16.88 -5.30 -19.50
CA LEU A 83 17.48 -6.36 -18.68
C LEU A 83 17.17 -7.75 -19.23
N VAL A 84 15.96 -7.96 -19.76
CA VAL A 84 15.53 -9.24 -20.34
C VAL A 84 16.12 -9.46 -21.73
N GLU A 85 16.07 -8.44 -22.60
CA GLU A 85 16.37 -8.56 -24.03
C GLU A 85 17.85 -8.33 -24.38
N ALA A 86 18.53 -7.48 -23.62
CA ALA A 86 19.90 -7.04 -23.90
C ALA A 86 20.70 -6.85 -22.59
N PRO A 87 20.98 -7.93 -21.83
CA PRO A 87 21.75 -7.85 -20.60
C PRO A 87 23.16 -7.29 -20.86
N GLY A 88 23.68 -6.53 -19.90
CA GLY A 88 24.97 -5.85 -19.97
C GLY A 88 24.96 -4.52 -20.73
N THR A 89 23.79 -4.08 -21.22
CA THR A 89 23.65 -2.77 -21.86
C THR A 89 23.99 -1.65 -20.89
N ASP A 90 24.80 -0.70 -21.36
CA ASP A 90 25.00 0.60 -20.71
C ASP A 90 23.94 1.57 -21.24
N LEU A 91 23.01 1.95 -20.36
CA LEU A 91 21.91 2.85 -20.66
C LEU A 91 22.33 4.33 -20.62
N GLY A 92 23.61 4.62 -20.32
CA GLY A 92 24.11 5.97 -20.11
C GLY A 92 23.69 6.54 -18.76
N GLY A 93 23.86 7.85 -18.60
CA GLY A 93 23.38 8.56 -17.40
C GLY A 93 21.85 8.59 -17.32
N ILE A 94 21.32 8.77 -16.11
CA ILE A 94 19.91 9.12 -15.94
C ILE A 94 19.72 10.46 -16.67
N PRO A 95 18.83 10.55 -17.69
CA PRO A 95 18.55 11.82 -18.34
C PRO A 95 18.07 12.82 -17.29
N ASP A 96 18.44 14.08 -17.41
CA ASP A 96 17.83 15.13 -16.58
C ASP A 96 16.30 14.98 -16.68
N PRO A 97 15.57 15.04 -15.55
CA PRO A 97 14.13 15.02 -15.62
C PRO A 97 13.69 16.10 -16.60
N PRO A 98 12.73 15.82 -17.51
CA PRO A 98 12.23 16.86 -18.39
C PRO A 98 11.83 18.06 -17.56
N ALA A 99 12.20 19.27 -17.99
CA ALA A 99 11.68 20.51 -17.40
C ALA A 99 10.17 20.31 -17.26
N SER A 100 9.67 20.43 -16.01
CA SER A 100 8.38 19.88 -15.54
C SER A 100 7.42 19.62 -16.69
N PRO A 101 7.02 18.35 -16.94
CA PRO A 101 6.24 18.02 -18.13
C PRO A 101 5.11 19.03 -18.30
N GLU A 102 4.90 19.54 -19.52
CA GLU A 102 3.67 20.27 -19.84
C GLU A 102 2.51 19.34 -19.51
N VAL A 103 1.95 19.51 -18.31
CA VAL A 103 1.13 18.52 -17.60
C VAL A 103 -0.01 18.04 -18.49
N PRO A 104 0.04 16.80 -19.02
CA PRO A 104 -1.16 16.16 -19.54
C PRO A 104 -1.80 15.44 -18.33
N SER A 105 -2.97 15.79 -17.83
CA SER A 105 -4.00 16.70 -18.31
C SER A 105 -4.94 17.00 -17.12
N LEU A 106 -5.86 17.97 -17.28
CA LEU A 106 -6.97 18.27 -16.34
C LEU A 106 -7.84 17.06 -15.92
N ASN A 107 -7.61 15.87 -16.48
CA ASN A 107 -8.45 14.68 -16.32
C ASN A 107 -7.80 13.62 -15.42
N SER A 108 -8.20 13.59 -14.15
CA SER A 108 -7.77 12.60 -13.16
C SER A 108 -8.04 11.15 -13.58
N VAL A 109 -9.13 10.89 -14.30
CA VAL A 109 -9.50 9.56 -14.78
C VAL A 109 -8.47 9.05 -15.78
N ALA A 110 -8.16 9.85 -16.79
CA ALA A 110 -7.21 9.47 -17.84
C ALA A 110 -5.79 9.24 -17.28
N THR A 111 -5.35 10.05 -16.32
CA THR A 111 -4.03 9.88 -15.68
C THR A 111 -3.97 8.57 -14.88
N LEU A 112 -5.02 8.25 -14.11
CA LEU A 112 -5.11 6.99 -13.35
C LEU A 112 -5.18 5.76 -14.27
N GLU A 113 -5.95 5.82 -15.35
CA GLU A 113 -6.01 4.77 -16.38
C GLU A 113 -4.64 4.55 -17.05
N GLY A 114 -3.92 5.66 -17.31
CA GLY A 114 -2.55 5.62 -17.82
C GLY A 114 -1.61 4.87 -16.88
N LEU A 115 -1.62 5.22 -15.59
CA LEU A 115 -0.83 4.54 -14.56
C LEU A 115 -1.16 3.05 -14.47
N ASP A 116 -2.44 2.69 -14.39
CA ASP A 116 -2.88 1.29 -14.34
C ASP A 116 -2.46 0.50 -15.60
N GLY A 117 -2.53 1.13 -16.78
CA GLY A 117 -2.04 0.57 -18.02
C GLY A 117 -0.53 0.29 -18.00
N GLN A 118 0.28 1.23 -17.50
CA GLN A 118 1.73 1.03 -17.36
C GLN A 118 2.05 -0.07 -16.34
N ALA A 119 1.38 -0.07 -15.19
CA ALA A 119 1.55 -1.07 -14.13
C ALA A 119 1.23 -2.49 -14.61
N ARG A 120 0.15 -2.69 -15.36
CA ARG A 120 -0.23 -3.99 -15.92
C ARG A 120 0.79 -4.50 -16.93
N ARG A 121 1.30 -3.63 -17.81
CA ARG A 121 2.34 -3.97 -18.78
C ARG A 121 3.63 -4.36 -18.08
N PHE A 122 4.04 -3.60 -17.07
CA PHE A 122 5.23 -3.91 -16.30
C PHE A 122 5.10 -5.25 -15.56
N GLY A 123 3.98 -5.48 -14.88
CA GLY A 123 3.70 -6.79 -14.26
C GLY A 123 3.71 -7.94 -15.27
N SER A 124 3.27 -7.70 -16.52
CA SER A 124 3.35 -8.72 -17.58
C SER A 124 4.78 -9.10 -17.92
N VAL A 125 5.68 -8.12 -18.09
CA VAL A 125 7.11 -8.36 -18.29
C VAL A 125 7.69 -9.16 -17.13
N LEU A 126 7.44 -8.73 -15.89
CA LEU A 126 8.00 -9.38 -14.70
C LEU A 126 7.54 -10.83 -14.51
N ARG A 127 6.33 -11.18 -14.96
CA ARG A 127 5.82 -12.57 -14.91
C ARG A 127 6.37 -13.48 -16.00
N SER A 128 6.96 -12.93 -17.07
CA SER A 128 7.60 -13.72 -18.13
C SER A 128 9.09 -13.95 -17.90
N VAL A 129 9.68 -13.33 -16.88
CA VAL A 129 11.13 -13.46 -16.57
C VAL A 129 11.42 -14.83 -15.95
N ASP A 130 12.39 -15.55 -16.51
CA ASP A 130 12.91 -16.81 -15.96
C ASP A 130 14.05 -16.62 -14.93
N ASP A 131 14.43 -17.70 -14.23
CA ASP A 131 15.43 -17.66 -13.16
C ASP A 131 16.84 -17.25 -13.59
N GLU A 132 17.18 -17.40 -14.88
CA GLU A 132 18.45 -16.93 -15.44
C GLU A 132 18.38 -15.42 -15.68
N GLN A 133 17.31 -14.95 -16.29
CA GLN A 133 17.06 -13.53 -16.58
C GLN A 133 16.99 -12.68 -15.31
N TRP A 134 16.53 -13.23 -14.17
CA TRP A 134 16.58 -12.54 -12.87
C TRP A 134 17.99 -12.15 -12.41
N ARG A 135 19.04 -12.77 -12.98
CA ARG A 135 20.46 -12.48 -12.68
C ARG A 135 21.08 -11.49 -13.65
N HIS A 136 20.36 -11.11 -14.70
CA HIS A 136 20.82 -10.12 -15.65
C HIS A 136 21.04 -8.77 -14.97
N THR A 137 21.99 -8.03 -15.51
CA THR A 137 22.34 -6.68 -15.07
C THR A 137 22.40 -5.72 -16.24
N VAL A 138 22.21 -4.44 -15.96
CA VAL A 138 22.48 -3.32 -16.87
C VAL A 138 23.28 -2.26 -16.10
N THR A 139 23.93 -1.37 -16.83
CA THR A 139 24.65 -0.23 -16.24
C THR A 139 23.85 1.05 -16.49
N VAL A 140 23.68 1.87 -15.45
CA VAL A 140 23.11 3.22 -15.54
C VAL A 140 24.07 4.18 -14.86
N GLY A 141 24.73 5.04 -15.63
CA GLY A 141 25.81 5.89 -15.15
C GLY A 141 26.96 5.05 -14.58
N THR A 142 27.17 5.11 -13.26
CA THR A 142 28.17 4.31 -12.56
C THR A 142 27.57 3.12 -11.79
N GLU A 143 26.25 2.97 -11.80
CA GLU A 143 25.53 1.98 -11.03
C GLU A 143 25.25 0.74 -11.87
N VAL A 144 25.34 -0.44 -11.24
CA VAL A 144 24.91 -1.70 -11.85
C VAL A 144 23.59 -2.12 -11.22
N LEU A 145 22.57 -2.20 -12.07
CA LEU A 145 21.20 -2.50 -11.67
C LEU A 145 20.83 -3.92 -12.07
N SER A 146 20.04 -4.58 -11.22
CA SER A 146 19.44 -5.89 -11.49
C SER A 146 17.92 -5.78 -11.46
N LEU A 147 17.23 -6.80 -11.99
CA LEU A 147 15.77 -6.89 -11.86
C LEU A 147 15.33 -6.95 -10.38
N GLU A 148 16.08 -7.62 -9.52
CA GLU A 148 15.79 -7.70 -8.08
C GLU A 148 15.79 -6.33 -7.40
N TRP A 149 16.76 -5.49 -7.74
CA TRP A 149 16.81 -4.13 -7.24
C TRP A 149 15.67 -3.29 -7.85
N LEU A 150 15.48 -3.38 -9.16
CA LEU A 150 14.50 -2.58 -9.90
C LEU A 150 13.06 -2.81 -9.44
N VAL A 151 12.67 -4.05 -9.14
CA VAL A 151 11.31 -4.32 -8.63
C VAL A 151 11.11 -3.77 -7.22
N ARG A 152 12.11 -3.83 -6.35
CA ARG A 152 12.01 -3.23 -5.00
C ARG A 152 11.99 -1.71 -5.07
N LYS A 153 12.80 -1.12 -5.96
CA LYS A 153 12.73 0.31 -6.26
C LYS A 153 11.35 0.70 -6.78
N GLY A 154 10.78 -0.05 -7.73
CA GLY A 154 9.41 0.20 -8.20
C GLY A 154 8.35 0.12 -7.10
N ALA A 155 8.47 -0.81 -6.14
CA ALA A 155 7.58 -0.86 -4.99
C ALA A 155 7.79 0.33 -4.04
N HIS A 156 9.03 0.77 -3.84
CA HIS A 156 9.33 1.98 -3.10
C HIS A 156 8.67 3.21 -3.74
N GLU A 157 8.82 3.40 -5.05
CA GLU A 157 8.23 4.53 -5.77
C GLU A 157 6.72 4.60 -5.58
N VAL A 158 6.02 3.47 -5.66
CA VAL A 158 4.58 3.41 -5.35
C VAL A 158 4.30 3.88 -3.93
N MET A 159 5.00 3.33 -2.93
CA MET A 159 4.75 3.69 -1.54
C MET A 159 5.12 5.15 -1.21
N HIS A 160 6.16 5.68 -1.86
CA HIS A 160 6.63 7.05 -1.71
C HIS A 160 5.58 8.04 -2.22
N HIS A 161 5.11 7.86 -3.46
CA HIS A 161 4.09 8.72 -4.05
C HIS A 161 2.76 8.68 -3.28
N LEU A 162 2.37 7.51 -2.74
CA LEU A 162 1.18 7.43 -1.87
C LEU A 162 1.36 8.25 -0.58
N ALA A 163 2.56 8.28 -0.01
CA ALA A 163 2.87 9.10 1.16
C ALA A 163 2.89 10.60 0.82
N ASP A 164 3.41 10.98 -0.36
CA ASP A 164 3.37 12.36 -0.84
C ASP A 164 1.95 12.86 -1.07
N ILE A 165 1.11 12.06 -1.74
CA ILE A 165 -0.31 12.39 -1.93
C ILE A 165 -1.00 12.60 -0.58
N ALA A 166 -0.72 11.77 0.42
CA ALA A 166 -1.29 11.94 1.76
C ALA A 166 -0.86 13.27 2.42
N ARG A 167 0.43 13.64 2.33
CA ARG A 167 0.95 14.92 2.82
C ARG A 167 0.36 16.11 2.06
N LEU A 168 0.23 16.01 0.73
CA LEU A 168 -0.36 17.05 -0.10
C LEU A 168 -1.83 17.29 0.26
N ARG A 169 -2.62 16.22 0.45
CA ARG A 169 -4.01 16.34 0.92
C ARG A 169 -4.09 17.12 2.23
N HIS A 170 -3.20 16.82 3.18
CA HIS A 170 -3.14 17.57 4.44
C HIS A 170 -2.85 19.06 4.22
N ARG A 171 -1.85 19.38 3.39
CA ARG A 171 -1.46 20.77 3.11
C ARG A 171 -2.52 21.56 2.33
N LEU A 172 -3.34 20.87 1.54
CA LEU A 172 -4.50 21.43 0.83
C LEU A 172 -5.73 21.61 1.75
N GLY A 173 -5.64 21.20 3.01
CA GLY A 173 -6.75 21.27 3.96
C GLY A 173 -7.79 20.16 3.83
N ASP A 174 -7.56 19.17 2.96
CA ASP A 174 -8.33 17.92 2.95
C ASP A 174 -7.84 17.02 4.09
N VAL A 175 -8.28 17.35 5.29
CA VAL A 175 -7.88 16.70 6.54
C VAL A 175 -9.06 16.01 7.22
N VAL A 176 -8.80 14.80 7.72
CA VAL A 176 -9.55 14.21 8.83
C VAL A 176 -9.00 14.79 10.13
N GLN A 177 -9.86 15.43 10.91
CA GLN A 177 -9.53 15.90 12.25
C GLN A 177 -9.13 14.71 13.13
N PRO A 178 -8.19 14.87 14.08
CA PRO A 178 -7.83 13.80 14.99
C PRO A 178 -9.06 13.23 15.70
N VAL A 179 -9.31 11.93 15.51
CA VAL A 179 -10.38 11.20 16.19
C VAL A 179 -9.78 10.16 17.11
N THR A 180 -10.41 9.96 18.27
CA THR A 180 -9.93 9.06 19.30
C THR A 180 -10.88 7.90 19.47
N GLY A 181 -10.33 6.69 19.43
CA GLY A 181 -11.02 5.44 19.71
C GLY A 181 -10.22 4.59 20.70
N MET A 182 -10.53 3.31 20.74
CA MET A 182 -9.89 2.34 21.63
C MET A 182 -9.74 0.99 20.96
N VAL A 183 -8.64 0.30 21.23
CA VAL A 183 -8.47 -1.10 20.86
C VAL A 183 -9.44 -1.93 21.69
N ALA A 184 -10.51 -2.44 21.08
CA ALA A 184 -11.49 -3.27 21.77
C ALA A 184 -11.02 -4.72 21.90
N SER A 185 -10.44 -5.26 20.83
CA SER A 185 -9.85 -6.60 20.83
C SER A 185 -8.73 -6.73 19.80
N LEU A 186 -7.85 -7.70 20.05
CA LEU A 186 -6.71 -8.04 19.20
C LEU A 186 -6.83 -9.48 18.75
N HIS A 187 -6.41 -9.78 17.52
CA HIS A 187 -6.53 -11.13 16.95
C HIS A 187 -5.31 -11.50 16.10
N ALA A 188 -4.90 -12.76 16.20
CA ALA A 188 -3.83 -13.34 15.38
C ALA A 188 -4.09 -14.83 15.15
N SER A 189 -3.56 -15.36 14.05
CA SER A 189 -3.63 -16.78 13.74
C SER A 189 -2.38 -17.23 12.99
N GLU A 190 -2.03 -18.50 13.10
CA GLU A 190 -1.00 -19.14 12.24
C GLU A 190 -1.51 -19.46 10.82
N GLY A 191 -2.43 -18.63 10.31
CA GLY A 191 -3.02 -18.77 8.99
C GLY A 191 -4.50 -19.12 9.05
N GLY A 192 -5.34 -18.17 8.63
CA GLY A 192 -6.75 -18.41 8.37
C GLY A 192 -7.69 -17.42 9.02
N VAL A 193 -8.95 -17.79 8.99
CA VAL A 193 -10.06 -17.08 9.63
C VAL A 193 -10.98 -18.14 10.25
N PRO A 194 -11.66 -17.89 11.38
CA PRO A 194 -11.55 -16.69 12.22
C PRO A 194 -10.18 -16.61 12.90
N LYS A 195 -9.76 -15.40 13.26
CA LYS A 195 -8.57 -15.19 14.11
C LYS A 195 -9.01 -15.16 15.57
N PRO A 196 -8.45 -16.01 16.46
CA PRO A 196 -8.76 -15.97 17.88
C PRO A 196 -8.23 -14.70 18.54
N SER A 197 -8.89 -14.30 19.63
CA SER A 197 -8.47 -13.14 20.42
C SER A 197 -7.16 -13.42 21.16
N ILE A 198 -6.26 -12.43 21.18
CA ILE A 198 -5.01 -12.45 21.94
C ILE A 198 -5.01 -11.29 22.97
N PRO A 199 -4.40 -11.47 24.15
CA PRO A 199 -4.42 -10.44 25.20
C PRO A 199 -3.46 -9.27 24.94
N ARG A 200 -2.52 -9.43 24.01
CA ARG A 200 -1.48 -8.47 23.65
C ARG A 200 -0.95 -8.82 22.25
N ALA A 201 -0.60 -7.82 21.47
CA ALA A 201 0.09 -7.99 20.20
C ALA A 201 1.40 -7.22 20.21
N ASP A 202 2.50 -7.89 19.86
CA ASP A 202 3.76 -7.25 19.52
C ASP A 202 3.80 -7.09 17.99
N ILE A 203 4.05 -5.87 17.52
CA ILE A 203 3.92 -5.48 16.11
C ILE A 203 5.29 -5.05 15.57
N ASP A 204 5.68 -5.63 14.44
CA ASP A 204 6.85 -5.24 13.65
C ASP A 204 6.43 -4.80 12.23
N ALA A 205 7.40 -4.56 11.35
CA ALA A 205 7.14 -4.15 9.97
C ALA A 205 6.32 -5.18 9.15
N GLY A 206 6.32 -6.45 9.55
CA GLY A 206 5.54 -7.53 8.95
C GLY A 206 4.13 -7.68 9.53
N GLY A 207 3.81 -7.00 10.63
CA GLY A 207 2.49 -7.03 11.27
C GLY A 207 2.54 -7.57 12.69
N VAL A 208 1.48 -8.27 13.10
CA VAL A 208 1.43 -8.92 14.42
C VAL A 208 2.36 -10.13 14.44
N ILE A 209 3.33 -10.16 15.36
CA ILE A 209 4.24 -11.29 15.53
C ILE A 209 3.42 -12.54 15.89
N GLY A 210 3.64 -13.63 15.12
CA GLY A 210 2.89 -14.88 15.25
C GLY A 210 1.62 -14.95 14.40
N ASP A 211 1.21 -13.86 13.74
CA ASP A 211 0.18 -13.90 12.71
C ASP A 211 0.80 -14.25 11.36
N THR A 212 0.29 -15.30 10.71
CA THR A 212 0.76 -15.70 9.38
C THR A 212 -0.38 -15.71 8.37
N GLN A 213 -0.04 -15.45 7.10
CA GLN A 213 -1.00 -15.40 6.01
C GLN A 213 -0.79 -16.61 5.09
N ALA A 214 -1.60 -17.65 5.26
CA ALA A 214 -1.48 -18.89 4.48
C ALA A 214 -1.55 -18.69 2.96
N ALA A 215 -2.27 -17.67 2.50
CA ALA A 215 -2.35 -17.29 1.08
C ALA A 215 -1.48 -16.05 0.77
N ARG A 216 -0.16 -16.16 0.96
CA ARG A 216 0.84 -15.10 0.67
C ARG A 216 0.73 -14.52 -0.75
N GLN A 217 0.22 -15.31 -1.71
CA GLN A 217 -0.04 -14.83 -3.07
C GLN A 217 -1.04 -13.66 -3.12
N TYR A 218 -1.95 -13.56 -2.14
CA TYR A 218 -2.99 -12.54 -2.08
C TYR A 218 -2.86 -11.56 -0.91
N HIS A 219 -2.11 -11.92 0.15
CA HIS A 219 -2.11 -11.21 1.43
C HIS A 219 -0.71 -11.04 2.05
N GLY A 220 -0.61 -10.08 2.97
CA GLY A 220 0.53 -9.86 3.85
C GLY A 220 1.69 -9.11 3.22
N ARG A 221 1.47 -8.40 2.11
CA ARG A 221 2.46 -7.42 1.62
C ARG A 221 2.77 -6.43 2.75
N PRO A 222 3.92 -5.76 2.79
CA PRO A 222 4.21 -4.82 3.89
C PRO A 222 3.16 -3.73 4.08
N TRP A 223 2.48 -3.29 3.01
CA TRP A 223 1.35 -2.36 3.12
C TRP A 223 0.05 -2.99 3.66
N GLN A 224 0.02 -4.30 3.88
CA GLN A 224 -1.07 -5.10 4.46
C GLN A 224 -0.72 -5.67 5.84
N ALA A 225 0.36 -5.17 6.48
CA ALA A 225 0.90 -5.70 7.72
C ALA A 225 -0.16 -5.82 8.83
N LEU A 226 -1.06 -4.84 8.94
CA LEU A 226 -2.20 -4.88 9.87
C LEU A 226 -3.52 -4.84 9.12
N CYS A 227 -4.49 -5.61 9.58
CA CYS A 227 -5.89 -5.51 9.18
C CYS A 227 -6.72 -4.93 10.33
N LEU A 228 -7.49 -3.88 10.07
CA LEU A 228 -8.22 -3.10 11.07
C LEU A 228 -9.72 -3.16 10.76
N TRP A 229 -10.56 -3.20 11.79
CA TRP A 229 -12.01 -3.09 11.61
C TRP A 229 -12.72 -2.40 12.77
N SER A 230 -13.88 -1.80 12.50
CA SER A 230 -14.72 -1.17 13.52
C SER A 230 -15.58 -2.21 14.22
N VAL A 231 -15.66 -2.10 15.55
CA VAL A 231 -16.59 -2.87 16.37
C VAL A 231 -18.04 -2.56 15.99
N GLU A 232 -18.37 -1.28 15.83
CA GLU A 232 -19.70 -0.80 15.49
C GLU A 232 -20.18 -1.36 14.14
N VAL A 233 -19.28 -1.47 13.16
CA VAL A 233 -19.60 -2.07 11.86
C VAL A 233 -19.90 -3.56 12.00
N VAL A 234 -19.11 -4.29 12.80
CA VAL A 234 -19.34 -5.71 13.08
C VAL A 234 -20.68 -5.91 13.80
N GLU A 235 -20.95 -5.12 14.83
CA GLU A 235 -22.20 -5.15 15.59
C GLU A 235 -23.41 -4.84 14.71
N ALA A 236 -23.31 -3.88 13.79
CA ALA A 236 -24.37 -3.58 12.83
C ALA A 236 -24.68 -4.79 11.93
N TRP A 237 -23.66 -5.46 11.38
CA TRP A 237 -23.88 -6.68 10.61
C TRP A 237 -24.48 -7.81 11.46
N ALA A 238 -24.05 -7.96 12.71
CA ALA A 238 -24.63 -8.94 13.62
C ALA A 238 -26.11 -8.64 13.94
N ALA A 239 -26.46 -7.36 14.11
CA ALA A 239 -27.83 -6.91 14.31
C ALA A 239 -28.73 -7.16 13.08
N GLU A 240 -28.15 -7.18 11.87
CA GLU A 240 -28.82 -7.62 10.63
C GLU A 240 -29.04 -9.14 10.58
N GLY A 241 -28.56 -9.90 11.58
CA GLY A 241 -28.76 -11.35 11.70
C GLY A 241 -27.61 -12.20 11.14
N HIS A 242 -26.50 -11.57 10.73
CA HIS A 242 -25.34 -12.29 10.24
C HIS A 242 -24.47 -12.85 11.39
N PRO A 243 -23.92 -14.08 11.28
CA PRO A 243 -23.14 -14.71 12.34
C PRO A 243 -21.69 -14.17 12.41
N ILE A 244 -21.50 -12.87 12.22
CA ILE A 244 -20.20 -12.19 12.19
C ILE A 244 -19.88 -11.59 13.56
N PHE A 245 -18.60 -11.61 13.92
CA PHE A 245 -18.12 -11.19 15.25
C PHE A 245 -16.66 -10.71 15.14
N PRO A 246 -16.11 -10.02 16.16
CA PRO A 246 -14.70 -9.59 16.15
C PRO A 246 -13.72 -10.76 15.96
N GLY A 247 -12.80 -10.61 15.01
CA GLY A 247 -11.83 -11.63 14.58
C GLY A 247 -12.37 -12.57 13.49
N ALA A 248 -13.68 -12.56 13.22
CA ALA A 248 -14.30 -13.48 12.26
C ALA A 248 -13.72 -13.29 10.85
N ALA A 249 -13.54 -12.04 10.47
CA ALA A 249 -13.17 -11.65 9.11
C ALA A 249 -11.67 -11.38 8.98
N GLY A 250 -10.85 -11.79 9.96
CA GLY A 250 -9.39 -11.76 9.85
C GLY A 250 -8.74 -10.40 10.04
N GLU A 251 -9.46 -9.45 10.63
CA GLU A 251 -8.85 -8.27 11.24
C GLU A 251 -7.91 -8.67 12.38
N ASN A 252 -6.84 -7.91 12.56
CA ASN A 252 -5.92 -8.00 13.69
C ASN A 252 -6.35 -7.08 14.84
N LEU A 253 -6.89 -5.90 14.53
CA LEU A 253 -7.38 -4.94 15.52
C LEU A 253 -8.85 -4.67 15.27
N SER A 254 -9.69 -4.91 16.28
CA SER A 254 -11.05 -4.38 16.32
C SER A 254 -11.05 -3.12 17.17
N ILE A 255 -11.48 -2.00 16.58
CA ILE A 255 -11.39 -0.66 17.15
C ILE A 255 -12.80 -0.13 17.41
N ALA A 256 -13.02 0.46 18.58
CA ALA A 256 -14.28 1.11 18.94
C ALA A 256 -14.10 2.63 19.05
N GLY A 257 -15.18 3.39 18.91
CA GLY A 257 -15.26 4.83 19.11
C GLY A 257 -14.84 5.68 17.91
N LEU A 258 -14.60 5.08 16.74
CA LEU A 258 -14.23 5.80 15.52
C LEU A 258 -15.40 5.84 14.53
N ASP A 259 -15.62 7.00 13.90
CA ASP A 259 -16.47 7.07 12.71
C ASP A 259 -15.75 6.38 11.54
N TRP A 260 -16.06 5.11 11.34
CA TRP A 260 -15.41 4.26 10.35
C TRP A 260 -15.63 4.73 8.91
N ALA A 261 -16.67 5.53 8.64
CA ALA A 261 -16.93 6.10 7.32
C ALA A 261 -15.90 7.18 6.92
N THR A 262 -15.16 7.73 7.89
CA THR A 262 -14.09 8.70 7.63
C THR A 262 -12.77 8.05 7.19
N MET A 263 -12.63 6.74 7.39
CA MET A 263 -11.41 6.00 7.04
C MET A 263 -11.13 6.11 5.54
N ARG A 264 -9.85 6.36 5.21
CA ARG A 264 -9.34 6.42 3.83
C ARG A 264 -7.84 6.16 3.80
N SER A 265 -7.33 5.88 2.61
CA SER A 265 -5.89 5.73 2.36
C SER A 265 -5.12 6.99 2.77
N GLY A 266 -3.91 6.81 3.29
CA GLY A 266 -2.99 7.88 3.67
C GLY A 266 -3.14 8.40 5.10
N LEU A 267 -4.20 8.05 5.82
CA LEU A 267 -4.33 8.38 7.25
C LEU A 267 -3.27 7.66 8.09
N ILE A 268 -2.90 8.27 9.21
CA ILE A 268 -2.02 7.68 10.22
C ILE A 268 -2.88 7.22 11.39
N ILE A 269 -2.68 5.97 11.81
CA ILE A 269 -3.22 5.40 13.05
C ILE A 269 -2.09 5.22 14.06
N GLU A 270 -2.32 5.66 15.29
CA GLU A 270 -1.36 5.61 16.39
C GLU A 270 -1.97 4.91 17.60
N VAL A 271 -1.23 3.97 18.19
CA VAL A 271 -1.61 3.21 19.38
C VAL A 271 -0.38 3.01 20.26
N GLY A 272 -0.25 3.78 21.34
CA GLY A 272 0.96 3.79 22.16
C GLY A 272 2.19 4.20 21.33
N GLU A 273 3.21 3.34 21.29
CA GLU A 273 4.42 3.53 20.47
C GLU A 273 4.26 3.06 19.01
N MET A 274 3.21 2.28 18.72
CA MET A 274 2.95 1.77 17.39
C MET A 274 2.29 2.84 16.52
N SER A 275 2.78 3.01 15.30
CA SER A 275 2.11 3.82 14.28
C SER A 275 2.08 3.10 12.93
N ALA A 276 1.02 3.32 12.18
CA ALA A 276 0.84 2.74 10.86
C ALA A 276 0.12 3.70 9.90
N ARG A 277 0.39 3.58 8.60
CA ARG A 277 -0.33 4.30 7.53
C ARG A 277 -1.41 3.41 6.96
N ILE A 278 -2.66 3.90 6.96
CA ILE A 278 -3.78 3.25 6.29
C ILE A 278 -3.49 3.18 4.78
N SER A 279 -3.52 1.98 4.21
CA SER A 279 -3.06 1.74 2.84
C SER A 279 -4.22 1.56 1.87
N ALA A 280 -5.07 0.55 2.09
CA ALA A 280 -6.15 0.18 1.19
C ALA A 280 -7.24 -0.60 1.94
N PRO A 281 -8.50 -0.60 1.47
CA PRO A 281 -9.52 -1.46 2.04
C PRO A 281 -9.21 -2.94 1.77
N ALA A 282 -9.60 -3.81 2.68
CA ALA A 282 -9.39 -5.25 2.52
C ALA A 282 -10.41 -5.83 1.54
N VAL A 283 -9.91 -6.40 0.44
CA VAL A 283 -10.73 -7.03 -0.60
C VAL A 283 -11.49 -8.24 -0.02
N PRO A 284 -12.78 -8.43 -0.35
CA PRO A 284 -13.53 -9.62 0.01
C PRO A 284 -12.83 -10.92 -0.38
N CYS A 285 -13.01 -11.95 0.44
CA CYS A 285 -12.43 -13.27 0.22
C CYS A 285 -13.52 -14.32 0.44
N ALA A 286 -13.57 -15.35 -0.42
CA ALA A 286 -14.59 -16.40 -0.39
C ALA A 286 -14.71 -17.10 0.98
N LYS A 287 -13.63 -17.16 1.77
CA LYS A 287 -13.65 -17.72 3.14
C LYS A 287 -14.60 -16.97 4.10
N ASN A 288 -14.97 -15.73 3.76
CA ASN A 288 -15.88 -14.91 4.56
C ASN A 288 -17.37 -15.12 4.22
N SER A 289 -17.70 -15.90 3.17
CA SER A 289 -19.09 -16.22 2.78
C SER A 289 -19.91 -16.75 3.96
N ARG A 290 -19.30 -17.63 4.76
CA ARG A 290 -19.93 -18.23 5.95
C ARG A 290 -20.35 -17.23 7.03
N TRP A 291 -19.88 -15.98 6.97
CA TRP A 291 -20.25 -14.93 7.92
C TRP A 291 -21.47 -14.13 7.51
N PHE A 292 -22.02 -14.39 6.33
CA PHE A 292 -23.25 -13.77 5.84
C PHE A 292 -24.29 -14.88 5.61
N THR A 293 -25.52 -14.65 6.07
CA THR A 293 -26.59 -15.66 6.02
C THR A 293 -27.03 -16.00 4.60
N ASP A 294 -26.84 -15.08 3.66
CA ASP A 294 -27.05 -15.25 2.22
C ASP A 294 -25.78 -15.73 1.49
N GLY A 295 -24.66 -15.89 2.20
CA GLY A 295 -23.37 -16.24 1.65
C GLY A 295 -22.66 -15.12 0.89
N ASP A 296 -23.21 -13.89 0.87
CA ASP A 296 -22.66 -12.80 0.05
C ASP A 296 -21.52 -12.06 0.76
N GLN A 297 -20.30 -12.58 0.62
CA GLN A 297 -19.12 -11.89 1.15
C GLN A 297 -18.79 -10.56 0.45
N GLN A 298 -19.38 -10.24 -0.71
CA GLN A 298 -19.08 -8.99 -1.41
C GLN A 298 -19.50 -7.76 -0.60
N ARG A 299 -20.43 -7.93 0.34
CA ARG A 299 -20.83 -6.94 1.35
C ARG A 299 -19.65 -6.36 2.15
N LEU A 300 -18.55 -7.10 2.28
CA LEU A 300 -17.32 -6.62 2.94
C LEU A 300 -16.49 -5.66 2.06
N GLY A 301 -16.83 -5.52 0.79
CA GLY A 301 -16.10 -4.72 -0.18
C GLY A 301 -16.38 -3.24 -0.03
N HIS A 302 -15.34 -2.42 -0.16
CA HIS A 302 -15.44 -0.96 -0.06
C HIS A 302 -16.39 -0.35 -1.10
N ASP A 303 -16.40 -0.87 -2.33
CA ASP A 303 -17.29 -0.38 -3.40
C ASP A 303 -18.75 -0.80 -3.20
N VAL A 304 -18.99 -1.88 -2.44
CA VAL A 304 -20.32 -2.44 -2.18
C VAL A 304 -20.94 -1.81 -0.94
N SER A 305 -20.13 -1.67 0.11
CA SER A 305 -20.53 -1.09 1.40
C SER A 305 -19.52 -0.02 1.86
N PRO A 306 -19.50 1.16 1.22
CA PRO A 306 -18.61 2.25 1.61
C PRO A 306 -18.73 2.57 3.10
N GLY A 307 -17.60 2.77 3.77
CA GLY A 307 -17.55 3.02 5.22
C GLY A 307 -17.79 1.78 6.11
N ARG A 308 -17.96 0.58 5.54
CA ARG A 308 -18.07 -0.69 6.31
C ARG A 308 -16.92 -1.67 6.06
N ALA A 309 -16.06 -1.40 5.07
CA ALA A 309 -14.92 -2.27 4.77
C ALA A 309 -13.85 -2.26 5.88
N ARG A 310 -13.14 -3.37 6.03
CA ARG A 310 -11.89 -3.42 6.81
C ARG A 310 -10.81 -2.60 6.08
N TRP A 311 -9.82 -2.12 6.82
CA TRP A 311 -8.68 -1.38 6.26
C TRP A 311 -7.36 -2.09 6.57
N TYR A 312 -6.50 -2.16 5.55
CA TYR A 312 -5.11 -2.52 5.74
C TYR A 312 -4.29 -1.32 6.16
N ALA A 313 -3.20 -1.55 6.89
CA ALA A 313 -2.22 -0.55 7.24
C ALA A 313 -0.78 -1.06 7.15
N ALA A 314 0.13 -0.18 6.71
CA ALA A 314 1.57 -0.38 6.68
C ALA A 314 2.19 0.13 7.99
N VAL A 315 2.94 -0.71 8.71
CA VAL A 315 3.57 -0.29 9.98
C VAL A 315 4.70 0.69 9.70
N LEU A 316 4.68 1.84 10.39
CA LEU A 316 5.70 2.87 10.33
C LEU A 316 6.62 2.81 11.55
N THR A 317 6.05 2.53 12.72
CA THR A 317 6.78 2.35 13.98
C THR A 317 6.26 1.11 14.67
N ALA A 318 7.17 0.19 14.99
CA ALA A 318 6.89 -1.01 15.76
C ALA A 318 6.44 -0.65 17.18
N GLY A 319 5.71 -1.57 17.82
CA GLY A 319 5.26 -1.34 19.19
C GLY A 319 4.46 -2.50 19.74
N SER A 320 4.06 -2.36 20.99
CA SER A 320 3.25 -3.36 21.69
C SER A 320 1.91 -2.75 22.08
N ILE A 321 0.82 -3.46 21.77
CA ILE A 321 -0.53 -2.98 22.02
C ILE A 321 -1.35 -4.01 22.81
N ARG A 322 -2.34 -3.52 23.56
CA ARG A 322 -3.28 -4.28 24.38
C ARG A 322 -4.70 -3.77 24.18
N PRO A 323 -5.73 -4.62 24.42
CA PRO A 323 -7.09 -4.12 24.56
C PRO A 323 -7.16 -3.03 25.62
N GLY A 324 -7.90 -1.96 25.34
CA GLY A 324 -7.99 -0.76 26.18
C GLY A 324 -7.06 0.38 25.75
N ASP A 325 -6.05 0.12 24.91
CA ASP A 325 -5.15 1.17 24.44
C ASP A 325 -5.89 2.20 23.58
N VAL A 326 -5.53 3.47 23.77
CA VAL A 326 -6.08 4.60 23.02
C VAL A 326 -5.61 4.53 21.57
N VAL A 327 -6.56 4.69 20.65
CA VAL A 327 -6.29 4.79 19.21
C VAL A 327 -6.49 6.24 18.79
N VAL A 328 -5.53 6.82 18.09
CA VAL A 328 -5.69 8.12 17.43
C VAL A 328 -5.57 7.94 15.93
N VAL A 329 -6.52 8.47 15.16
CA VAL A 329 -6.45 8.52 13.70
C VAL A 329 -6.40 9.96 13.24
N ARG A 330 -5.43 10.29 12.38
CA ARG A 330 -5.20 11.65 11.87
C ARG A 330 -4.68 11.67 10.44
N SER A 331 -4.75 12.82 9.80
CA SER A 331 -4.13 13.03 8.49
C SER A 331 -2.60 13.04 8.60
N SER A 332 -1.90 12.54 7.57
CA SER A 332 -0.45 12.62 7.47
C SER A 332 -0.04 14.06 7.18
N ALA A 333 0.60 14.73 8.14
CA ALA A 333 1.19 16.05 7.96
C ALA A 333 2.57 15.96 7.31
#